data_AF-A0A1Y2FQJ0-F1
#
_entry.id   AF-A0A1Y2FQJ0-F1
#
_cell.length_a   1.000
_cell.length_b   1.000
_cell.length_c   1.000
_cell.angle_alpha   90.00
_cell.angle_beta   90.00
_cell.angle_gamma   90.00
#
_symmetry.space_group_name_H-M   'P 1'
#
loop_
_entity.id
_entity.type
_entity.pdbx_description
1 polymer ?
#
loop_
_entity_poly.entity_id
_entity_poly.type
_entity_poly.pdbx_seq_one_letter_code
_entity_poly.pdbx_strand_id
1 'polypeptide(L)'
;MVSVFVPILYLVVLIGGLGTFSYYYRKRLLKQSAESKTLMEEWFPQHITRDIYYSLQNMVDDEQTPTPKDGTNGGVTSGMLKSALLLRAVEDIKRLQSVQARRAALNLLMQRGASAGAGDFASRFAQLEEEMKAEVVDVAQEAEALQPGWNAIIFATASEMVANEKSRMRLGQIMPMAKQERAEWEAAQAGLKE
;
A
#
# COMPACT_ATOMS: atom_id res chain seq x y z
N MET A 1 -66.08 13.41 -5.93
CA MET A 1 -64.91 14.04 -6.59
C MET A 1 -63.68 13.61 -5.82
N VAL A 2 -62.75 12.89 -6.46
CA VAL A 2 -61.51 12.47 -5.78
C VAL A 2 -60.67 13.71 -5.58
N SER A 3 -60.46 14.06 -4.31
CA SER A 3 -59.78 15.28 -3.89
C SER A 3 -58.33 15.29 -4.39
N VAL A 4 -57.88 16.40 -4.99
CA VAL A 4 -56.51 16.62 -5.50
C VAL A 4 -55.44 16.42 -4.40
N PHE A 5 -55.84 16.51 -3.14
CA PHE A 5 -54.98 16.24 -1.99
C PHE A 5 -54.55 14.76 -1.89
N VAL A 6 -55.36 13.81 -2.35
CA VAL A 6 -55.05 12.37 -2.28
C VAL A 6 -53.82 11.98 -3.13
N PRO A 7 -53.71 12.36 -4.42
CA PRO A 7 -52.52 12.06 -5.22
C PRO A 7 -51.27 12.82 -4.75
N ILE A 8 -51.42 14.04 -4.22
CA ILE A 8 -50.29 14.80 -3.65
C ILE A 8 -49.75 14.11 -2.39
N LEU A 9 -50.64 13.69 -1.49
CA LEU A 9 -50.26 12.97 -0.27
C LEU A 9 -49.53 11.66 -0.60
N TYR A 10 -50.02 10.92 -1.61
CA TYR A 10 -49.38 9.70 -2.09
C TYR A 10 -47.95 9.95 -2.57
N LEU A 11 -47.70 11.01 -3.35
CA LEU A 11 -46.35 11.36 -3.81
C LEU A 11 -45.43 11.77 -2.65
N VAL A 12 -45.92 12.53 -1.68
CA VAL A 12 -45.12 12.94 -0.51
C VAL A 12 -44.71 11.72 0.32
N VAL A 13 -45.64 10.79 0.57
CA VAL A 13 -45.32 9.55 1.31
C VAL A 13 -44.36 8.67 0.52
N LEU A 14 -44.53 8.57 -0.80
CA LEU A 14 -43.68 7.75 -1.66
C LEU A 14 -42.25 8.33 -1.75
N ILE A 15 -42.10 9.63 -1.97
CA ILE A 15 -40.79 10.30 -2.03
C ILE A 15 -40.13 10.30 -0.65
N GLY A 16 -40.90 10.55 0.42
CA GLY A 16 -40.39 10.49 1.79
C GLY A 16 -39.93 9.09 2.19
N GLY A 17 -40.71 8.06 1.87
CA GLY A 17 -40.37 6.66 2.09
C GLY A 17 -39.13 6.23 1.30
N LEU A 18 -39.07 6.59 0.01
CA LEU A 18 -37.91 6.28 -0.84
C LEU A 18 -36.65 7.05 -0.39
N GLY A 19 -36.79 8.32 -0.01
CA GLY A 19 -35.69 9.15 0.47
C GLY A 19 -35.11 8.63 1.79
N THR A 20 -35.97 8.30 2.76
CA THR A 20 -35.54 7.70 4.03
C THR A 20 -34.88 6.34 3.80
N PHE A 21 -35.48 5.46 2.99
CA PHE A 21 -34.88 4.16 2.65
C PHE A 21 -33.52 4.32 1.95
N SER A 22 -33.41 5.19 0.94
CA SER A 22 -32.16 5.45 0.23
C SER A 22 -31.07 5.99 1.16
N TYR A 23 -31.41 6.91 2.07
CA TYR A 23 -30.49 7.44 3.06
C TYR A 23 -29.98 6.34 4.01
N TYR A 24 -30.88 5.54 4.58
CA TYR A 24 -30.50 4.45 5.49
C TYR A 24 -29.72 3.34 4.79
N TYR A 25 -30.10 2.98 3.56
CA TYR A 25 -29.39 1.98 2.75
C TYR A 25 -27.97 2.43 2.41
N ARG A 26 -27.79 3.67 1.92
CA ARG A 26 -26.46 4.24 1.65
C ARG A 26 -25.64 4.34 2.92
N LYS A 27 -26.23 4.78 4.04
CA LYS A 27 -25.53 4.86 5.33
C LYS A 27 -25.07 3.48 5.81
N ARG A 28 -25.86 2.42 5.60
CA ARG A 28 -25.47 1.03 5.93
C ARG A 28 -24.35 0.53 5.03
N LEU A 29 -24.42 0.80 3.73
CA LEU A 29 -23.37 0.44 2.78
C LEU A 29 -22.04 1.12 3.13
N LEU A 30 -22.08 2.41 3.52
CA LEU A 30 -20.91 3.15 3.99
C LEU A 30 -20.34 2.57 5.29
N LYS A 31 -21.19 2.13 6.23
CA LYS A 31 -20.74 1.45 7.46
C LYS A 31 -20.08 0.09 7.17
N GLN A 32 -20.65 -0.70 6.25
CA GLN A 32 -20.03 -1.94 5.80
C GLN A 32 -18.67 -1.68 5.12
N SER A 33 -18.57 -0.59 4.35
CA SER A 33 -17.27 -0.15 3.82
C SER A 33 -16.31 0.35 4.91
N ALA A 34 -16.80 0.89 6.02
CA ALA A 34 -15.96 1.29 7.15
C ALA A 34 -15.44 0.07 7.94
N GLU A 35 -16.27 -0.94 8.18
CA GLU A 35 -15.83 -2.25 8.72
C GLU A 35 -14.87 -2.96 7.74
N SER A 36 -15.02 -2.70 6.44
CA SER A 36 -14.04 -3.17 5.45
C SER A 36 -12.67 -2.50 5.61
N LYS A 37 -12.59 -1.26 6.14
CA LYS A 37 -11.31 -0.60 6.46
C LYS A 37 -10.58 -1.31 7.59
N THR A 38 -11.29 -1.84 8.58
CA THR A 38 -10.65 -2.61 9.67
C THR A 38 -10.09 -3.95 9.18
N LEU A 39 -10.65 -4.52 8.11
CA LEU A 39 -10.08 -5.68 7.41
C LEU A 39 -9.00 -5.28 6.37
N MET A 40 -9.01 -4.03 5.91
CA MET A 40 -8.01 -3.48 4.99
C MET A 40 -6.64 -3.31 5.69
N GLU A 41 -6.65 -3.02 7.00
CA GLU A 41 -5.47 -3.03 7.88
C GLU A 41 -4.68 -4.36 7.82
N GLU A 42 -5.35 -5.47 7.50
CA GLU A 42 -4.71 -6.79 7.42
C GLU A 42 -3.95 -7.04 6.10
N TRP A 43 -4.35 -6.39 5.00
CA TRP A 43 -3.71 -6.59 3.69
C TRP A 43 -2.50 -5.71 3.45
N PHE A 44 -2.50 -4.49 4.02
CA PHE A 44 -1.33 -3.63 4.05
C PHE A 44 -1.11 -3.16 5.49
N PRO A 45 -0.11 -3.71 6.19
CA PRO A 45 0.20 -3.23 7.52
C PRO A 45 0.60 -1.75 7.44
N GLN A 46 0.55 -1.08 8.59
CA GLN A 46 0.91 0.33 8.74
C GLN A 46 2.21 0.68 7.99
N HIS A 47 2.22 1.85 7.36
CA HIS A 47 3.31 2.28 6.50
C HIS A 47 4.47 2.85 7.33
N ILE A 48 5.19 1.96 8.01
CA ILE A 48 6.26 2.30 8.97
C ILE A 48 7.26 3.29 8.37
N THR A 49 7.67 3.10 7.11
CA THR A 49 8.67 3.96 6.47
C THR A 49 8.19 5.39 6.25
N ARG A 50 6.89 5.59 6.05
CA ARG A 50 6.26 6.92 5.92
C ARG A 50 6.19 7.57 7.28
N ASP A 51 5.80 6.80 8.30
CA ASP A 51 5.70 7.30 9.66
C ASP A 51 7.08 7.70 10.20
N ILE A 52 8.15 6.96 9.85
CA ILE A 52 9.54 7.35 10.10
C ILE A 52 9.87 8.65 9.38
N TYR A 53 9.56 8.79 8.09
CA TYR A 53 9.82 10.01 7.34
C TYR A 53 9.14 11.23 7.96
N TYR A 54 7.85 11.16 8.28
CA TYR A 54 7.15 12.26 8.92
C TYR A 54 7.63 12.52 10.35
N SER A 55 8.04 11.49 11.10
CA SER A 55 8.68 11.71 12.40
C SER A 55 10.00 12.50 12.27
N LEU A 56 10.80 12.20 11.24
CA LEU A 56 12.04 12.92 10.95
C LEU A 56 11.76 14.35 10.47
N GLN A 57 10.73 14.53 9.65
CA GLN A 57 10.32 15.86 9.18
C GLN A 57 9.83 16.73 10.33
N ASN A 58 8.98 16.20 11.21
CA ASN A 58 8.50 16.92 12.39
C ASN A 58 9.65 17.32 13.33
N MET A 59 10.69 16.48 13.48
CA MET A 59 11.89 16.82 14.25
C MET A 59 12.71 17.96 13.63
N VAL A 60 12.65 18.14 12.30
CA VAL A 60 13.31 19.25 11.61
C VAL A 60 12.53 20.56 11.79
N ASP A 61 11.21 20.49 11.78
CA ASP A 61 10.32 21.65 11.91
C ASP A 61 10.23 22.19 13.36
N ASP A 62 10.53 21.36 14.36
CA ASP A 62 10.56 21.75 15.78
C ASP A 62 11.83 22.59 16.10
N GLU A 63 11.71 23.91 15.92
CA GLU A 63 12.76 24.94 16.17
C GLU A 63 13.36 24.93 17.60
N GLN A 64 12.80 24.16 18.54
CA GLN A 64 13.20 24.13 19.96
C GLN A 64 14.28 23.11 20.29
N THR A 65 14.72 22.30 19.32
CA THR A 65 15.88 21.42 19.51
C THR A 65 17.18 22.19 19.26
N PRO A 66 18.13 22.21 20.21
CA PRO A 66 19.34 23.02 20.08
C PRO A 66 20.14 22.50 18.89
N THR A 67 20.29 23.34 17.88
CA THR A 67 21.14 23.10 16.72
C THR A 67 22.56 22.77 17.23
N PRO A 68 23.06 21.54 17.04
CA PRO A 68 24.46 21.26 17.23
C PRO A 68 25.26 22.18 16.30
N LYS A 69 26.43 22.65 16.76
CA LYS A 69 27.30 23.63 16.08
C LYS A 69 27.78 23.22 14.66
N ASP A 70 27.32 22.09 14.14
CA ASP A 70 27.71 21.47 12.87
C ASP A 70 26.70 21.70 11.71
N GLY A 71 25.75 22.63 11.86
CA GLY A 71 24.79 22.96 10.79
C GLY A 71 23.67 21.92 10.62
N THR A 72 23.32 21.22 11.69
CA THR A 72 22.20 20.25 11.73
C THR A 72 21.00 20.88 12.43
N ASN A 73 19.85 20.91 11.76
CA ASN A 73 18.58 21.32 12.35
C ASN A 73 18.03 20.13 13.16
N GLY A 74 17.93 20.25 14.48
CA GLY A 74 17.45 19.16 15.35
C GLY A 74 18.25 17.85 15.33
N GLY A 75 19.49 17.86 14.83
CA GLY A 75 20.32 16.66 14.65
C GLY A 75 19.98 15.80 13.42
N VAL A 76 19.00 16.20 12.61
CA VAL A 76 18.65 15.52 11.36
C VAL A 76 19.38 16.18 10.19
N THR A 77 20.09 15.37 9.39
CA THR A 77 20.78 15.87 8.19
C THR A 77 19.86 15.82 6.97
N SER A 78 20.10 16.69 5.99
CA SER A 78 19.39 16.66 4.70
C SER A 78 19.58 15.31 3.97
N GLY A 79 20.72 14.66 4.16
CA GLY A 79 20.99 13.32 3.65
C GLY A 79 20.10 12.24 4.29
N MET A 80 19.86 12.32 5.60
CA MET A 80 18.95 11.41 6.31
C MET A 80 17.52 11.54 5.79
N LEU A 81 17.02 12.77 5.62
CA LEU A 81 15.66 13.00 5.13
C LEU A 81 15.46 12.46 3.70
N LYS A 82 16.44 12.69 2.81
CA LYS A 82 16.43 12.12 1.45
C LYS A 82 16.50 10.60 1.47
N SER A 83 17.32 10.01 2.35
CA SER A 83 17.41 8.55 2.47
C SER A 83 16.10 7.93 2.98
N ALA A 84 15.43 8.59 3.91
CA ALA A 84 14.14 8.17 4.43
C ALA A 84 13.04 8.23 3.37
N LEU A 85 12.98 9.31 2.57
CA LEU A 85 12.03 9.39 1.45
C LEU A 85 12.29 8.32 0.39
N LEU A 86 13.56 8.02 0.11
CA LEU A 86 13.92 6.95 -0.82
C LEU A 86 13.48 5.57 -0.29
N LEU A 87 13.64 5.31 1.01
CA LEU A 87 13.15 4.07 1.62
C LEU A 87 11.62 4.00 1.56
N ARG A 88 10.91 5.12 1.73
CA ARG A 88 9.45 5.20 1.55
C ARG A 88 9.06 4.82 0.13
N ALA A 89 9.70 5.43 -0.88
CA ALA A 89 9.48 5.11 -2.29
C ALA A 89 9.76 3.63 -2.63
N VAL A 90 10.78 3.02 -2.01
CA VAL A 90 11.08 1.58 -2.17
C VAL A 90 9.92 0.72 -1.66
N GLU A 91 9.37 1.05 -0.50
CA GLU A 91 8.23 0.32 0.08
C GLU A 91 6.96 0.51 -0.75
N ASP A 92 6.70 1.72 -1.25
CA ASP A 92 5.57 2.02 -2.14
C ASP A 92 5.62 1.18 -3.42
N ILE A 93 6.79 1.06 -4.04
CA ILE A 93 6.97 0.22 -5.23
C ILE A 93 6.74 -1.26 -4.91
N LYS A 94 7.27 -1.76 -3.78
CA LYS A 94 7.02 -3.16 -3.37
C LYS A 94 5.54 -3.42 -3.20
N ARG A 95 4.83 -2.54 -2.51
CA ARG A 95 3.39 -2.63 -2.31
C ARG A 95 2.65 -2.56 -3.65
N LEU A 96 3.06 -1.68 -4.57
CA LEU A 96 2.40 -1.47 -5.86
C LEU A 96 2.53 -2.73 -6.73
N GLN A 97 3.74 -3.27 -6.81
CA GLN A 97 4.02 -4.52 -7.52
C GLN A 97 3.20 -5.69 -6.93
N SER A 98 3.05 -5.72 -5.60
CA SER A 98 2.25 -6.75 -4.92
C SER A 98 0.75 -6.63 -5.24
N VAL A 99 0.19 -5.41 -5.27
CA VAL A 99 -1.20 -5.15 -5.64
C VAL A 99 -1.45 -5.56 -7.09
N GLN A 100 -0.56 -5.17 -8.01
CA GLN A 100 -0.68 -5.48 -9.43
C GLN A 100 -0.64 -7.00 -9.68
N ALA A 101 0.30 -7.71 -9.04
CA ALA A 101 0.41 -9.16 -9.15
C ALA A 101 -0.85 -9.87 -8.64
N ARG A 102 -1.38 -9.44 -7.49
CA ARG A 102 -2.61 -10.00 -6.90
C ARG A 102 -3.85 -9.69 -7.74
N ARG A 103 -3.96 -8.48 -8.31
CA ARG A 103 -5.07 -8.08 -9.20
C ARG A 103 -5.11 -8.97 -10.45
N ALA A 104 -3.96 -9.23 -11.06
CA ALA A 104 -3.88 -10.15 -12.21
C ALA A 104 -4.33 -11.58 -11.84
N ALA A 105 -3.90 -12.08 -10.68
CA ALA A 105 -4.33 -13.39 -10.17
C ALA A 105 -5.83 -13.44 -9.85
N LEU A 106 -6.39 -12.38 -9.26
CA LEU A 106 -7.82 -12.27 -8.98
C LEU A 106 -8.65 -12.31 -10.26
N ASN A 107 -8.25 -11.55 -11.29
CA ASN A 107 -8.94 -11.57 -12.59
C ASN A 107 -8.99 -12.98 -13.19
N LEU A 108 -7.91 -13.75 -13.06
CA LEU A 108 -7.87 -15.15 -13.50
C LEU A 108 -8.82 -16.04 -12.68
N LEU A 109 -8.87 -15.86 -11.35
CA LEU A 109 -9.78 -16.59 -10.48
C LEU A 109 -11.26 -16.27 -10.78
N MET A 110 -11.56 -15.00 -11.06
CA MET A 110 -12.89 -14.55 -11.46
C MET A 110 -13.35 -15.21 -12.76
N GLN A 111 -12.46 -15.29 -13.76
CA GLN A 111 -12.73 -16.00 -15.02
C GLN A 111 -12.99 -17.49 -14.81
N ARG A 112 -12.37 -18.10 -13.79
CA ARG A 112 -12.55 -19.53 -13.44
C ARG A 112 -13.78 -19.81 -12.58
N GLY A 113 -14.61 -18.80 -12.30
CA GLY A 113 -15.90 -19.00 -11.63
C GLY A 113 -15.82 -19.13 -10.10
N ALA A 114 -14.70 -18.76 -9.47
CA ALA A 114 -14.63 -18.60 -8.02
C ALA A 114 -15.51 -17.40 -7.61
N SER A 115 -16.78 -17.66 -7.28
CA SER A 115 -17.85 -16.65 -7.21
C SER A 115 -18.11 -16.09 -5.82
N ALA A 116 -17.57 -16.68 -4.77
CA ALA A 116 -17.79 -16.20 -3.40
C ALA A 116 -16.93 -14.96 -3.12
N GLY A 117 -17.57 -13.78 -3.00
CA GLY A 117 -16.93 -12.53 -2.57
C GLY A 117 -16.10 -11.79 -3.63
N ALA A 118 -15.97 -12.33 -4.84
CA ALA A 118 -15.09 -11.78 -5.89
C ALA A 118 -15.39 -10.31 -6.25
N GLY A 119 -16.66 -9.91 -6.27
CA GLY A 119 -17.07 -8.53 -6.57
C GLY A 119 -16.64 -7.52 -5.50
N ASP A 120 -16.65 -7.93 -4.23
CA ASP A 120 -16.18 -7.11 -3.11
C ASP A 120 -14.64 -7.00 -3.12
N PHE A 121 -13.94 -8.08 -3.44
CA PHE A 121 -12.49 -8.02 -3.61
C PHE A 121 -12.05 -7.13 -4.77
N ALA A 122 -12.73 -7.21 -5.92
CA ALA A 122 -12.39 -6.40 -7.08
C ALA A 122 -12.52 -4.90 -6.82
N SER A 123 -13.60 -4.47 -6.15
CA SER A 123 -13.78 -3.06 -5.77
C SER A 123 -12.73 -2.61 -4.74
N ARG A 124 -12.38 -3.46 -3.78
CA ARG A 124 -11.32 -3.18 -2.78
C ARG A 124 -9.94 -3.03 -3.41
N PHE A 125 -9.57 -3.92 -4.32
CA PHE A 125 -8.29 -3.79 -5.04
C PHE A 125 -8.23 -2.51 -5.88
N ALA A 126 -9.35 -2.07 -6.46
CA ALA A 126 -9.41 -0.80 -7.16
C ALA A 126 -9.19 0.40 -6.23
N GLN A 127 -9.81 0.39 -5.05
CA GLN A 127 -9.60 1.44 -4.04
C GLN A 127 -8.15 1.47 -3.54
N LEU A 128 -7.58 0.31 -3.23
CA LEU A 128 -6.18 0.20 -2.80
C LEU A 128 -5.21 0.71 -3.87
N GLU A 129 -5.47 0.39 -5.14
CA GLU A 129 -4.63 0.90 -6.23
C GLU A 129 -4.72 2.42 -6.36
N GLU A 130 -5.89 3.02 -6.10
CA GLU A 130 -6.07 4.47 -6.11
C GLU A 130 -5.34 5.13 -4.92
N GLU A 131 -5.47 4.58 -3.72
CA GLU A 131 -4.75 5.06 -2.52
C GLU A 131 -3.23 4.98 -2.71
N MET A 132 -2.74 3.87 -3.27
CA MET A 132 -1.34 3.70 -3.60
C MET A 132 -0.83 4.66 -4.68
N LYS A 133 -1.67 4.99 -5.67
CA LYS A 133 -1.33 5.99 -6.68
C LYS A 133 -1.26 7.38 -6.09
N ALA A 134 -2.14 7.71 -5.14
CA ALA A 134 -2.07 8.97 -4.41
C ALA A 134 -0.76 9.08 -3.62
N GLU A 135 -0.37 8.03 -2.88
CA GLU A 135 0.90 7.98 -2.14
C GLU A 135 2.12 8.20 -3.06
N VAL A 136 2.14 7.57 -4.24
CA VAL A 136 3.21 7.77 -5.24
C VAL A 136 3.26 9.23 -5.73
N VAL A 137 2.11 9.87 -5.92
CA VAL A 137 2.05 11.29 -6.31
C VAL A 137 2.58 12.18 -5.18
N ASP A 138 2.23 11.88 -3.93
CA ASP A 138 2.71 12.64 -2.76
C ASP A 138 4.24 12.53 -2.62
N VAL A 139 4.80 11.33 -2.75
CA VAL A 139 6.25 11.12 -2.75
C VAL A 139 6.94 11.86 -3.91
N ALA A 140 6.30 11.93 -5.08
CA ALA A 140 6.85 12.70 -6.20
C ALA A 140 6.91 14.20 -5.90
N GLN A 141 5.88 14.74 -5.23
CA GLN A 141 5.84 16.15 -4.81
C GLN A 141 6.87 16.44 -3.72
N GLU A 142 6.98 15.56 -2.72
CA GLU A 142 7.99 15.68 -1.66
C GLU A 142 9.43 15.59 -2.22
N ALA A 143 9.66 14.70 -3.19
CA ALA A 143 10.97 14.57 -3.84
C ALA A 143 11.35 15.85 -4.57
N GLU A 144 10.41 16.47 -5.30
CA GLU A 144 10.62 17.75 -5.98
C GLU A 144 10.90 18.88 -4.97
N ALA A 145 10.19 18.89 -3.83
CA ALA A 145 10.40 19.88 -2.78
C ALA A 145 11.78 19.76 -2.11
N LEU A 146 12.29 18.53 -1.93
CA LEU A 146 13.61 18.30 -1.35
C LEU A 146 14.76 18.56 -2.34
N GLN A 147 14.53 18.29 -3.62
CA GLN A 147 15.50 18.57 -4.68
C GLN A 147 14.80 18.66 -6.05
N PRO A 148 14.94 19.79 -6.76
CA PRO A 148 14.33 19.96 -8.07
C PRO A 148 14.77 18.88 -9.06
N GLY A 149 13.82 18.28 -9.77
CA GLY A 149 14.04 17.21 -10.75
C GLY A 149 14.28 15.82 -10.14
N TRP A 150 14.22 15.66 -8.83
CA TRP A 150 14.44 14.35 -8.19
C TRP A 150 13.26 13.39 -8.37
N ASN A 151 12.04 13.93 -8.54
CA ASN A 151 10.83 13.16 -8.81
C ASN A 151 10.92 12.25 -10.05
N ALA A 152 11.69 12.64 -11.07
CA ALA A 152 11.86 11.90 -12.31
C ALA A 152 12.73 10.64 -12.13
N ILE A 153 13.63 10.63 -11.15
CA ILE A 153 14.63 9.56 -10.97
C ILE A 153 14.42 8.73 -9.70
N ILE A 154 13.69 9.24 -8.70
CA ILE A 154 13.52 8.57 -7.40
C ILE A 154 12.86 7.19 -7.56
N PHE A 155 11.80 7.08 -8.37
CA PHE A 155 11.09 5.81 -8.57
C PHE A 155 11.90 4.80 -9.40
N ALA A 156 12.68 5.28 -10.38
CA ALA A 156 13.58 4.40 -11.14
C ALA A 156 14.65 3.81 -10.21
N THR A 157 15.24 4.65 -9.35
CA THR A 157 16.23 4.24 -8.36
C THR A 157 15.63 3.27 -7.33
N ALA A 158 14.44 3.58 -6.81
CA ALA A 158 13.74 2.72 -5.87
C ALA A 158 13.39 1.35 -6.49
N SER A 159 12.98 1.31 -7.78
CA SER A 159 12.73 0.05 -8.50
C SER A 159 13.98 -0.81 -8.61
N GLU A 160 15.13 -0.21 -8.95
CA GLU A 160 16.42 -0.91 -9.00
C GLU A 160 16.83 -1.43 -7.61
N MET A 161 16.57 -0.68 -6.55
CA MET A 161 16.84 -1.12 -5.18
C MET A 161 15.98 -2.33 -4.78
N VAL A 162 14.68 -2.32 -5.12
CA VAL A 162 13.79 -3.48 -4.90
C VAL A 162 14.30 -4.71 -5.66
N ALA A 163 14.72 -4.54 -6.91
CA ALA A 163 15.27 -5.63 -7.72
C ALA A 163 16.60 -6.17 -7.14
N ASN A 164 17.46 -5.28 -6.65
CA ASN A 164 18.72 -5.63 -6.00
C ASN A 164 18.47 -6.43 -4.71
N GLU A 165 17.59 -5.94 -3.85
CA GLU A 165 17.22 -6.58 -2.58
C GLU A 165 16.68 -7.99 -2.83
N LYS A 166 15.74 -8.14 -3.78
CA LYS A 166 15.20 -9.46 -4.17
C LYS A 166 16.29 -10.40 -4.70
N SER A 167 17.28 -9.87 -5.41
CA SER A 167 18.39 -10.67 -5.94
C SER A 167 19.34 -11.10 -4.82
N ARG A 168 19.67 -10.20 -3.88
CA ARG A 168 20.46 -10.52 -2.68
C ARG A 168 19.77 -11.54 -1.79
N MET A 169 18.47 -11.41 -1.57
CA MET A 169 17.68 -12.38 -0.79
C MET A 169 17.74 -13.77 -1.41
N ARG A 170 17.56 -13.88 -2.74
CA ARG A 170 17.67 -15.16 -3.45
C ARG A 170 19.06 -15.76 -3.34
N LEU A 171 20.12 -14.97 -3.54
CA LEU A 171 21.50 -15.43 -3.36
C LEU A 171 21.76 -15.90 -1.93
N GLY A 172 21.22 -15.19 -0.94
CA GLY A 172 21.31 -15.57 0.47
C GLY A 172 20.63 -16.90 0.80
N GLN A 173 19.59 -17.29 0.05
CA GLN A 173 18.92 -18.59 0.17
C GLN A 173 19.65 -19.71 -0.58
N ILE A 174 20.21 -19.42 -1.75
CA ILE A 174 20.90 -20.42 -2.59
C ILE A 174 22.21 -20.91 -1.93
N MET A 175 22.98 -20.00 -1.32
CA MET A 175 24.26 -20.34 -0.70
C MET A 175 24.19 -21.41 0.41
N PRO A 176 23.24 -21.36 1.36
CA PRO A 176 23.07 -22.43 2.36
C PRO A 176 22.50 -23.71 1.74
N MET A 177 21.56 -23.62 0.80
CA MET A 177 21.01 -24.81 0.12
C MET A 177 22.10 -25.59 -0.62
N ALA A 178 22.99 -24.89 -1.34
CA ALA A 178 24.10 -25.53 -2.04
C ALA A 178 25.06 -26.27 -1.09
N LYS A 179 25.25 -25.78 0.15
CA LYS A 179 26.06 -26.49 1.16
C LYS A 179 25.37 -27.75 1.65
N GLN A 180 24.05 -27.69 1.86
CA GLN A 180 23.25 -28.83 2.30
C GLN A 180 23.22 -29.92 1.21
N GLU A 181 22.89 -29.55 -0.03
CA GLU A 181 22.85 -30.47 -1.17
C GLU A 181 24.21 -31.13 -1.40
N ARG A 182 25.32 -30.40 -1.22
CA ARG A 182 26.66 -30.97 -1.33
C ARG A 182 26.95 -32.01 -0.25
N ALA A 183 26.58 -31.73 1.00
CA ALA A 183 26.76 -32.68 2.09
C ALA A 183 25.91 -33.95 1.89
N GLU A 184 24.66 -33.79 1.43
CA GLU A 184 23.78 -34.90 1.08
C GLU A 184 24.34 -35.74 -0.08
N TRP A 185 24.90 -35.08 -1.10
CA TRP A 185 25.54 -35.75 -2.23
C TRP A 185 26.78 -36.55 -1.83
N GLU A 186 27.66 -35.97 -0.99
CA GLU A 186 28.86 -36.65 -0.50
C GLU A 186 28.48 -37.86 0.38
N ALA A 187 27.45 -37.75 1.22
CA ALA A 187 26.91 -38.87 1.99
C ALA A 187 26.31 -39.98 1.10
N ALA A 188 25.56 -39.61 0.07
CA ALA A 188 25.00 -40.56 -0.89
C ALA A 188 26.10 -41.30 -1.69
N GLN A 189 27.19 -40.61 -2.06
CA GLN A 189 28.33 -41.24 -2.72
C GLN A 189 29.10 -42.22 -1.81
N ALA A 190 29.19 -41.91 -0.51
CA ALA A 190 29.82 -42.81 0.45
C ALA A 190 29.03 -44.11 0.60
N GLY A 191 27.70 -44.04 0.71
CA GLY A 191 26.84 -45.22 0.80
C GLY A 191 26.76 -46.08 -0.46
N LEU A 192 27.21 -45.58 -1.62
CA LEU A 192 27.32 -46.35 -2.87
C LEU A 192 28.66 -47.09 -3.02
N LYS A 193 29.65 -46.78 -2.18
CA LYS A 193 30.99 -47.39 -2.22
C LYS A 193 31.19 -48.51 -1.21
N GLU A 194 30.25 -48.69 -0.29
CA GLU A 194 30.11 -49.89 0.57
C GLU A 194 29.22 -50.94 -0.11
#